data_AF-A0A261TZW0-F1
#
_entry.id   AF-A0A261TZW0-F1
#
_cell.length_a   1.000
_cell.length_b   1.000
_cell.length_c   1.000
_cell.angle_alpha   90.00
_cell.angle_beta   90.00
_cell.angle_gamma   90.00
#
_symmetry.space_group_name_H-M   'P 1'
#
loop_
_entity.id
_entity.type
_entity.pdbx_description
1 polymer ?
#
loop_
_entity_poly.entity_id
_entity_poly.type
_entity_poly.pdbx_seq_one_letter_code
_entity_poly.pdbx_strand_id
1 'polypeptide(L)'
;MTPSPYRLLLTLCAAGTLAACDPTLPSPPAGSALSAETIATRDTPPGQQFKGVLAGQAIHLLVHECKVYRVDDAGAGNVAWTKVLEGDFYPLPTACVRQSLTADKSGVTAFIGRQAMGAGGCCTGQPEFRSTDGVTWKPR
;
A
#
# COMPACT_ATOMS: atom_id res chain seq x y z
N MET A 1 29.02 -26.10 59.07
CA MET A 1 28.82 -24.64 58.89
C MET A 1 28.80 -24.35 57.41
N THR A 2 27.61 -24.19 56.85
CA THR A 2 27.32 -23.62 55.52
C THR A 2 27.41 -22.09 55.57
N PRO A 3 27.65 -21.42 54.44
CA PRO A 3 26.52 -20.71 53.85
C PRO A 3 26.46 -20.79 52.30
N SER A 4 25.23 -20.99 51.83
CA SER A 4 24.73 -20.60 50.50
C SER A 4 24.46 -19.10 50.51
N PRO A 5 24.77 -18.38 49.42
CA PRO A 5 23.69 -17.68 48.70
C PRO A 5 24.02 -17.57 47.19
N TYR A 6 23.10 -17.62 46.23
CA TYR A 6 22.10 -16.59 45.95
C TYR A 6 21.18 -17.19 44.88
N ARG A 7 19.88 -17.22 45.17
CA ARG A 7 18.85 -17.32 44.13
C ARG A 7 18.89 -16.02 43.34
N LEU A 8 19.13 -16.08 42.04
CA LEU A 8 18.77 -14.99 41.13
C LEU A 8 17.97 -15.60 39.98
N LEU A 9 16.64 -15.57 40.12
CA LEU A 9 15.71 -15.71 39.01
C LEU A 9 15.89 -14.48 38.10
N LEU A 10 16.24 -14.71 36.84
CA LEU A 10 16.13 -13.72 35.77
C LEU A 10 15.07 -14.22 34.78
N THR A 11 13.82 -13.91 35.10
CA THR A 11 12.68 -13.99 34.19
C THR A 11 12.73 -12.76 33.28
N LEU A 12 13.28 -12.91 32.07
CA LEU A 12 13.22 -11.88 31.03
C LEU A 12 12.04 -12.19 30.09
N CYS A 13 10.83 -11.81 30.52
CA CYS A 13 9.67 -11.73 29.64
C CYS A 13 9.54 -10.29 29.13
N ALA A 14 9.91 -10.07 27.88
CA ALA A 14 9.33 -9.02 27.05
C ALA A 14 9.51 -9.42 25.59
N ALA A 15 8.65 -10.35 25.14
CA ALA A 15 8.38 -10.51 23.72
C ALA A 15 7.68 -9.23 23.25
N GLY A 16 8.46 -8.25 22.82
CA GLY A 16 7.95 -7.13 22.04
C GLY A 16 7.46 -7.69 20.71
N THR A 17 6.16 -7.93 20.60
CA THR A 17 5.54 -8.16 19.30
C THR A 17 5.74 -6.89 18.49
N LEU A 18 6.75 -6.89 17.61
CA LEU A 18 6.79 -6.01 16.46
C LEU A 18 5.59 -6.39 15.59
N ALA A 19 4.40 -5.89 15.96
CA ALA A 19 3.38 -5.68 14.97
C ALA A 19 4.04 -4.73 13.96
N ALA A 20 4.42 -5.27 12.81
CA ALA A 20 4.86 -4.50 11.68
C ALA A 20 3.70 -3.59 11.28
N CYS A 21 3.63 -2.40 11.89
CA CYS A 21 2.82 -1.32 11.40
C CYS A 21 3.45 -0.91 10.08
N ASP A 22 2.95 -1.46 8.99
CA ASP A 22 3.25 -0.97 7.64
C ASP A 22 2.77 0.49 7.62
N PRO A 23 3.67 1.50 7.67
CA PRO A 23 3.31 2.87 8.01
C PRO A 23 2.82 3.62 6.76
N THR A 24 2.05 2.95 5.90
CA THR A 24 1.71 3.51 4.60
C THR A 24 0.61 4.57 4.69
N LEU A 25 -0.16 4.58 5.77
CA LEU A 25 -1.23 5.53 6.02
C LEU A 25 -1.10 6.17 7.41
N PRO A 26 -1.34 7.49 7.53
CA PRO A 26 -1.40 8.15 8.82
C PRO A 26 -2.57 7.60 9.64
N SER A 27 -2.39 7.53 10.96
CA SER A 27 -3.49 7.15 11.86
C SER A 27 -4.69 8.09 11.67
N PRO A 28 -5.93 7.57 11.76
CA PRO A 28 -7.11 8.41 11.67
C PRO A 28 -7.09 9.51 12.74
N PRO A 29 -7.68 10.69 12.47
CA PRO A 29 -7.85 11.74 13.46
C PRO A 29 -8.54 11.20 14.72
N ALA A 30 -8.13 11.68 15.89
CA ALA A 30 -8.74 11.28 17.16
C ALA A 30 -10.26 11.52 17.14
N GLY A 31 -11.04 10.47 17.45
CA GLY A 31 -12.51 10.51 17.43
C GLY A 31 -13.15 10.26 16.05
N SER A 32 -12.36 9.97 15.00
CA SER A 32 -12.90 9.55 13.70
C SER A 32 -13.55 8.16 13.81
N ALA A 33 -14.77 8.02 13.27
CA ALA A 33 -15.41 6.72 13.03
C ALA A 33 -14.90 6.03 11.75
N LEU A 34 -14.16 6.75 10.92
CA LEU A 34 -13.61 6.27 9.65
C LEU A 34 -12.17 5.76 9.83
N SER A 35 -11.85 4.66 9.13
CA SER A 35 -10.51 4.10 9.00
C SER A 35 -9.60 4.99 8.16
N ALA A 36 -8.29 4.74 8.26
CA ALA A 36 -7.27 5.49 7.53
C ALA A 36 -7.41 5.27 6.02
N GLU A 37 -7.72 4.04 5.61
CA GLU A 37 -7.98 3.66 4.22
C GLU A 37 -9.18 4.42 3.66
N THR A 38 -10.22 4.61 4.46
CA THR A 38 -11.43 5.32 4.05
C THR A 38 -11.15 6.79 3.81
N ILE A 39 -10.42 7.42 4.74
CA ILE A 39 -9.99 8.81 4.62
C ILE A 39 -9.09 8.98 3.40
N ALA A 40 -8.09 8.11 3.24
CA ALA A 40 -7.17 8.15 2.11
C ALA A 40 -7.88 7.94 0.76
N THR A 41 -8.84 7.02 0.69
CA THR A 41 -9.66 6.78 -0.51
C THR A 41 -10.47 8.02 -0.87
N ARG A 42 -11.10 8.66 0.12
CA ARG A 42 -11.87 9.89 -0.09
C ARG A 42 -10.99 11.03 -0.60
N ASP A 43 -9.77 11.14 -0.06
CA ASP A 43 -8.84 12.22 -0.35
C ASP A 43 -7.99 11.95 -1.61
N THR A 44 -8.10 10.75 -2.20
CA THR A 44 -7.38 10.37 -3.42
C THR A 44 -7.89 11.19 -4.63
N PRO A 45 -7.01 11.87 -5.39
CA PRO A 45 -7.42 12.68 -6.54
C PRO A 45 -7.91 11.79 -7.70
N PRO A 46 -8.77 12.32 -8.60
CA PRO A 46 -9.35 11.54 -9.70
C PRO A 46 -8.33 10.83 -10.62
N GLY A 47 -7.14 11.41 -10.83
CA GLY A 47 -6.08 10.79 -11.64
C GLY A 47 -5.32 9.65 -10.94
N GLN A 48 -5.64 9.37 -9.68
CA GLN A 48 -5.05 8.30 -8.87
C GLN A 48 -6.10 7.28 -8.41
N GLN A 49 -7.34 7.38 -8.90
CA GLN A 49 -8.38 6.40 -8.66
C GLN A 49 -9.10 6.05 -9.94
N PHE A 50 -9.62 4.84 -10.01
CA PHE A 50 -10.50 4.39 -11.08
C PHE A 50 -11.71 3.70 -10.47
N LYS A 51 -12.91 4.13 -10.85
CA LYS A 51 -14.17 3.45 -10.52
C LYS A 51 -14.87 3.12 -11.83
N GLY A 52 -15.11 1.84 -12.08
CA GLY A 52 -15.73 1.42 -13.33
C GLY A 52 -15.95 -0.08 -13.38
N VAL A 53 -16.18 -0.59 -14.59
CA VAL A 53 -16.38 -2.02 -14.82
C VAL A 53 -15.20 -2.55 -15.63
N LEU A 54 -14.52 -3.56 -15.11
CA LEU A 54 -13.46 -4.32 -15.80
C LEU A 54 -13.83 -5.79 -15.82
N ALA A 55 -13.65 -6.46 -16.96
CA ALA A 55 -14.04 -7.86 -17.15
C ALA A 55 -15.48 -8.19 -16.67
N GLY A 56 -16.41 -7.23 -16.79
CA GLY A 56 -17.81 -7.38 -16.34
C GLY A 56 -18.05 -7.21 -14.83
N GLN A 57 -17.02 -6.88 -14.06
CA GLN A 57 -17.11 -6.66 -12.61
C GLN A 57 -16.91 -5.19 -12.26
N ALA A 58 -17.76 -4.66 -11.37
CA ALA A 58 -17.55 -3.34 -10.80
C ALA A 58 -16.29 -3.37 -9.94
N ILE A 59 -15.38 -2.44 -10.18
CA ILE A 59 -14.09 -2.36 -9.51
C ILE A 59 -13.75 -0.93 -9.17
N HIS A 60 -13.14 -0.77 -7.99
CA HIS A 60 -12.57 0.48 -7.52
C HIS A 60 -11.09 0.24 -7.26
N LEU A 61 -10.24 0.95 -8.00
CA LEU A 61 -8.80 0.93 -7.87
C LEU A 61 -8.33 2.29 -7.38
N LEU A 62 -7.26 2.32 -6.60
CA LEU A 62 -6.50 3.52 -6.32
C LEU A 62 -5.01 3.22 -6.36
N VAL A 63 -4.22 4.25 -6.64
CA VAL A 63 -2.77 4.21 -6.53
C VAL A 63 -2.33 5.09 -5.36
N HIS A 64 -1.58 4.50 -4.44
CA HIS A 64 -1.04 5.17 -3.26
C HIS A 64 0.37 4.67 -2.99
N GLU A 65 1.30 5.59 -2.68
CA GLU A 65 2.72 5.27 -2.51
C GLU A 65 3.28 4.33 -3.59
N CYS A 66 2.95 4.59 -4.86
CA CYS A 66 3.43 3.82 -6.01
C CYS A 66 3.03 2.33 -5.97
N LYS A 67 1.90 2.02 -5.33
CA LYS A 67 1.27 0.70 -5.29
C LYS A 67 -0.20 0.84 -5.70
N VAL A 68 -0.76 -0.15 -6.40
CA VAL A 68 -2.18 -0.16 -6.74
C VAL A 68 -2.93 -1.05 -5.77
N TYR A 69 -4.03 -0.54 -5.26
CA TYR A 69 -4.93 -1.23 -4.35
C TYR A 69 -6.31 -1.34 -4.99
N ARG A 70 -6.94 -2.50 -4.78
CA ARG A 70 -8.38 -2.65 -4.93
C ARG A 70 -9.04 -2.20 -3.64
N VAL A 71 -10.10 -1.42 -3.78
CA VAL A 71 -10.90 -0.90 -2.67
C VAL A 71 -12.21 -1.66 -2.61
N ASP A 72 -12.43 -2.34 -1.49
CA ASP A 72 -13.65 -3.07 -1.21
C ASP A 72 -14.38 -2.45 -0.01
N ASP A 73 -15.70 -2.59 0.05
CA ASP A 73 -16.51 -2.17 1.19
C ASP A 73 -16.20 -3.07 2.40
N ALA A 74 -15.83 -2.45 3.52
CA ALA A 74 -15.53 -3.14 4.78
C ALA A 74 -16.67 -3.03 5.81
N GLY A 75 -17.81 -2.45 5.41
CA GLY A 75 -18.96 -2.19 6.26
C GLY A 75 -18.81 -0.90 7.07
N ALA A 76 -19.93 -0.45 7.66
CA ALA A 76 -20.00 0.76 8.50
C ALA A 76 -19.45 2.03 7.82
N GLY A 77 -19.52 2.10 6.48
CA GLY A 77 -18.99 3.22 5.70
C GLY A 77 -17.45 3.22 5.56
N ASN A 78 -16.78 2.15 5.98
CA ASN A 78 -15.35 1.96 5.83
C ASN A 78 -15.01 1.16 4.59
N VAL A 79 -13.77 1.29 4.13
CA VAL A 79 -13.21 0.50 3.05
C VAL A 79 -11.98 -0.28 3.51
N ALA A 80 -11.72 -1.38 2.83
CA ALA A 80 -10.50 -2.16 2.96
C ALA A 80 -9.71 -2.09 1.65
N TRP A 81 -8.39 -2.05 1.77
CA TRP A 81 -7.48 -2.04 0.63
C TRP A 81 -6.81 -3.39 0.48
N THR A 82 -6.91 -3.96 -0.73
CA THR A 82 -6.15 -5.15 -1.11
C THR A 82 -5.11 -4.74 -2.14
N LYS A 83 -3.82 -4.89 -1.83
CA LYS A 83 -2.73 -4.59 -2.77
C LYS A 83 -2.79 -5.56 -3.96
N VAL A 84 -2.92 -5.02 -5.17
CA VAL A 84 -3.02 -5.81 -6.41
C VAL A 84 -1.83 -5.60 -7.34
N LEU A 85 -1.08 -4.51 -7.16
CA LEU A 85 0.17 -4.28 -7.88
C LEU A 85 1.18 -3.57 -6.97
N GLU A 86 2.39 -4.09 -6.97
CA GLU A 86 3.59 -3.44 -6.47
C GLU A 86 4.60 -3.48 -7.63
N GLY A 87 5.25 -2.34 -7.92
CA GLY A 87 6.25 -2.30 -8.99
C GLY A 87 7.44 -3.23 -8.70
N ASP A 88 8.34 -3.36 -9.67
CA ASP A 88 9.46 -4.30 -9.61
C ASP A 88 10.29 -4.19 -8.32
N PHE A 89 10.81 -5.31 -7.83
CA PHE A 89 11.75 -5.26 -6.72
C PHE A 89 13.01 -4.45 -7.12
N TYR A 90 13.45 -3.56 -6.23
CA TYR A 90 14.68 -2.79 -6.41
C TYR A 90 15.54 -2.92 -5.14
N PRO A 91 16.85 -3.20 -5.27
CA PRO A 91 17.68 -3.56 -4.12
C PRO A 91 18.04 -2.39 -3.19
N LEU A 92 17.84 -1.14 -3.62
CA LEU A 92 18.10 0.05 -2.82
C LEU A 92 16.80 0.75 -2.41
N PRO A 93 16.81 1.60 -1.36
CA PRO A 93 15.66 2.41 -1.01
C PRO A 93 15.16 3.28 -2.17
N THR A 94 13.85 3.27 -2.40
CA THR A 94 13.18 4.09 -3.41
C THR A 94 12.09 4.97 -2.79
N ALA A 95 11.86 6.15 -3.35
CA ALA A 95 10.72 7.01 -3.04
C ALA A 95 9.73 7.06 -4.20
N CYS A 96 8.44 7.18 -3.90
CA CYS A 96 7.44 7.45 -4.93
C CYS A 96 7.54 8.92 -5.36
N VAL A 97 7.84 9.15 -6.65
CA VAL A 97 7.95 10.51 -7.21
C VAL A 97 6.82 10.85 -8.18
N ARG A 98 6.15 9.83 -8.74
CA ARG A 98 5.02 10.01 -9.65
C ARG A 98 4.13 8.77 -9.67
N GLN A 99 2.81 8.97 -9.63
CA GLN A 99 1.84 7.88 -9.75
C GLN A 99 0.57 8.35 -10.44
N SER A 100 -0.06 7.46 -11.21
CA SER A 100 -1.37 7.73 -11.83
C SER A 100 -2.06 6.45 -12.27
N LEU A 101 -3.38 6.51 -12.39
CA LEU A 101 -4.21 5.52 -13.08
C LEU A 101 -4.86 6.20 -14.29
N THR A 102 -4.86 5.51 -15.43
CA THR A 102 -5.52 5.98 -16.65
C THR A 102 -6.28 4.84 -17.28
N ALA A 103 -7.57 5.05 -17.54
CA ALA A 103 -8.42 4.05 -18.17
C ALA A 103 -8.63 4.37 -19.66
N ASP A 104 -8.65 3.34 -20.49
CA ASP A 104 -9.01 3.41 -21.89
C ASP A 104 -9.91 2.23 -22.29
N LYS A 105 -10.27 2.11 -23.58
CA LYS A 105 -11.15 1.04 -24.09
C LYS A 105 -10.64 -0.38 -23.85
N SER A 106 -9.38 -0.50 -23.47
CA SER A 106 -8.62 -1.73 -23.49
C SER A 106 -8.02 -2.06 -22.12
N GLY A 107 -8.42 -1.32 -21.07
CA GLY A 107 -8.12 -1.61 -19.67
C GLY A 107 -7.74 -0.37 -18.87
N VAL A 108 -7.08 -0.61 -17.74
CA VAL A 108 -6.47 0.42 -16.90
C VAL A 108 -4.96 0.29 -16.98
N THR A 109 -4.29 1.42 -17.17
CA THR A 109 -2.83 1.55 -17.09
C THR A 109 -2.46 2.26 -15.79
N ALA A 110 -1.55 1.66 -15.04
CA ALA A 110 -0.93 2.25 -13.86
C ALA A 110 0.47 2.74 -14.23
N PHE A 111 0.77 3.97 -13.82
CA PHE A 111 2.14 4.51 -13.84
C PHE A 111 2.69 4.53 -12.41
N ILE A 112 3.81 3.86 -12.20
CA ILE A 112 4.52 3.66 -10.93
C ILE A 112 5.93 4.24 -11.07
N GLY A 113 6.04 5.54 -10.86
CA GLY A 113 7.31 6.26 -10.90
C GLY A 113 8.00 6.26 -9.55
N ARG A 114 8.82 5.23 -9.31
CA ARG A 114 9.74 5.19 -8.16
C ARG A 114 11.11 5.68 -8.57
N GLN A 115 11.76 6.41 -7.68
CA GLN A 115 13.14 6.89 -7.85
C GLN A 115 14.03 6.29 -6.76
N ALA A 116 15.19 5.78 -7.14
CA ALA A 116 16.22 5.40 -6.18
C ALA A 116 16.69 6.65 -5.42
N MET A 117 16.74 6.59 -4.09
CA MET A 117 17.19 7.73 -3.30
C MET A 117 18.61 8.15 -3.68
N GLY A 118 18.82 9.43 -3.98
CA GLY A 118 20.10 9.98 -4.42
C GLY A 118 20.40 9.85 -5.91
N ALA A 119 19.55 9.17 -6.69
CA ALA A 119 19.65 9.17 -8.15
C ALA A 119 18.99 10.42 -8.76
N GLY A 120 19.53 10.90 -9.88
CA GLY A 120 18.90 11.95 -10.69
C GLY A 120 17.90 11.34 -11.69
N GLY A 121 16.73 11.96 -11.86
CA GLY A 121 15.70 11.53 -12.82
C GLY A 121 14.75 10.43 -12.33
N CYS A 122 13.78 10.04 -13.15
CA CYS A 122 12.86 8.92 -12.93
C CYS A 122 13.04 7.93 -14.10
N CYS A 123 12.80 6.62 -13.97
CA CYS A 123 12.29 5.84 -12.84
C CYS A 123 13.12 4.54 -12.70
N THR A 124 13.09 3.90 -11.54
CA THR A 124 13.69 2.57 -11.36
C THR A 124 12.75 1.47 -11.85
N GLY A 125 13.22 0.59 -12.73
CA GLY A 125 12.47 -0.56 -13.23
C GLY A 125 11.40 -0.19 -14.27
N GLN A 126 10.43 -1.08 -14.48
CA GLN A 126 9.27 -0.83 -15.33
C GLN A 126 8.27 0.09 -14.61
N PRO A 127 7.94 1.28 -15.14
CA PRO A 127 6.97 2.17 -14.51
C PRO A 127 5.54 1.94 -14.98
N GLU A 128 5.33 1.38 -16.18
CA GLU A 128 3.99 1.23 -16.76
C GLU A 128 3.52 -0.23 -16.71
N PHE A 129 2.35 -0.41 -16.09
CA PHE A 129 1.66 -1.68 -15.99
C PHE A 129 0.24 -1.53 -16.50
N ARG A 130 -0.31 -2.62 -17.03
CA ARG A 130 -1.65 -2.65 -17.58
C ARG A 130 -2.43 -3.84 -17.09
N SER A 131 -3.71 -3.60 -16.85
CA SER A 131 -4.68 -4.61 -16.43
C SER A 131 -5.99 -4.49 -17.20
N THR A 132 -6.65 -5.63 -17.39
CA THR A 132 -7.99 -5.72 -18.04
C THR A 132 -9.09 -6.16 -17.08
N ASP A 133 -8.71 -6.63 -15.90
CA ASP A 133 -9.57 -7.12 -14.82
C ASP A 133 -9.36 -6.32 -13.50
N GLY A 134 -8.34 -5.46 -13.45
CA GLY A 134 -7.92 -4.67 -12.29
C GLY A 134 -7.20 -5.46 -11.19
N VAL A 135 -6.93 -6.75 -11.40
CA VAL A 135 -6.28 -7.63 -10.41
C VAL A 135 -5.00 -8.22 -10.98
N THR A 136 -5.01 -8.62 -12.25
CA THR A 136 -3.84 -9.14 -12.95
C THR A 136 -3.19 -8.00 -13.72
N TRP A 137 -1.92 -7.72 -13.43
CA TRP A 137 -1.16 -6.64 -14.04
C TRP A 137 0.01 -7.18 -14.85
N LYS A 138 0.23 -6.58 -16.02
CA LYS A 138 1.35 -6.93 -16.92
C LYS A 138 2.17 -5.68 -17.22
N PRO A 139 3.51 -5.78 -17.30
CA PRO A 139 4.33 -4.75 -17.89
C PRO A 139 3.78 -4.34 -19.27
N ARG A 140 3.79 -3.04 -19.55
CA ARG A 140 3.43 -2.50 -20.86
C ARG A 140 4.62 -2.49 -21.81
#